data_AF-A0A2G9G996-F1
#
_entry.id   AF-A0A2G9G996-F1
#
_cell.length_a   1.000
_cell.length_b   1.000
_cell.length_c   1.000
_cell.angle_alpha   90.00
_cell.angle_beta   90.00
_cell.angle_gamma   90.00
#
_symmetry.space_group_name_H-M   'P 1'
#
loop_
_entity.id
_entity.type
_entity.pdbx_description
1 polymer ?
#
loop_
_entity_poly.entity_id
_entity_poly.type
_entity_poly.pdbx_seq_one_letter_code
_entity_poly.pdbx_strand_id
1 'polypeptide(L)'
;MSVLLRKTRQIKSIFSKTPRNRIFPPLLKPSQNPQTQCFQESYSTKSGKFPEYEMPSVTWGVIQGRKEKLVSRVIICDYLKSIGIVPDELEELELPSTVEVMRGRVEFLQKIGLTIDDINEYPLMLGCSVRKNVIPVLGYLEKIGIPRARMGEFVKNYPQCLHASVVVELAPVVKFLRGLDVEKQDIGYVLMKYPELLGFKLEGTMSTSVAYLVSIGVNPRDIGPMVTQYPYFLGMRVGTMIKPLVDYLVSLGLPKKILARMFEKRAYILGYNLEETVKPNVDCLMSFGIRNEALPSVIAQYPQILGLPLKAKLSSQQYFFNLKLKIDPDGFARVIEKMPQIVSLNQNVIMKPVDFLLGRGIPAPDVARMIVKCPQLVALQVGLMKNSFYYFKSEIGRPMKELIEFPEYFTYSLESRIKPRYQRLQSKGIR
;
A
#
# COMPACT_ATOMS: atom_id res chain seq x y z
N MET A 1 -9.99 28.96 34.03
CA MET A 1 -9.19 28.01 33.23
C MET A 1 -9.43 26.52 33.55
N SER A 2 -10.11 26.16 34.63
CA SER A 2 -10.34 24.77 35.07
C SER A 2 -11.60 24.08 34.51
N VAL A 3 -12.52 24.82 33.88
CA VAL A 3 -13.80 24.28 33.35
C VAL A 3 -13.67 23.78 31.90
N LEU A 4 -12.80 24.38 31.08
CA LEU A 4 -12.53 23.92 29.70
C LEU A 4 -11.82 22.55 29.62
N LEU A 5 -11.00 22.22 30.63
CA LEU A 5 -10.29 20.94 30.73
C LEU A 5 -11.19 19.76 31.15
N ARG A 6 -12.32 20.03 31.83
CA ARG A 6 -13.30 18.98 32.20
C ARG A 6 -14.21 18.60 31.03
N LYS A 7 -14.65 19.56 30.21
CA LYS A 7 -15.48 19.28 29.01
C LYS A 7 -14.73 18.47 27.94
N THR A 8 -13.44 18.73 27.74
CA THR A 8 -12.60 17.94 26.80
C THR A 8 -12.32 16.52 27.30
N ARG A 9 -12.35 16.27 28.61
CA ARG A 9 -12.21 14.91 29.19
C ARG A 9 -13.48 14.07 29.06
N GLN A 10 -14.67 14.65 29.23
CA GLN A 10 -15.95 13.94 29.05
C GLN A 10 -16.20 13.55 27.59
N ILE A 11 -15.86 14.43 26.65
CA ILE A 11 -15.89 14.12 25.21
C ILE A 11 -14.99 12.91 24.93
N LYS A 12 -13.73 12.91 25.40
CA LYS A 12 -12.80 11.78 25.20
C LYS A 12 -13.27 10.42 25.76
N SER A 13 -14.13 10.36 26.79
CA SER A 13 -14.65 9.07 27.29
C SER A 13 -15.79 8.50 26.44
N ILE A 14 -16.50 9.33 25.67
CA ILE A 14 -17.53 8.89 24.73
C ILE A 14 -16.88 8.31 23.45
N PHE A 15 -15.72 8.85 23.04
CA PHE A 15 -14.96 8.41 21.86
C PHE A 15 -14.03 7.20 22.10
N SER A 16 -14.17 6.47 23.22
CA SER A 16 -13.33 5.28 23.50
C SER A 16 -13.86 3.98 22.89
N LYS A 17 -14.95 4.01 22.10
CA LYS A 17 -15.37 2.83 21.33
C LYS A 17 -14.36 2.58 20.21
N THR A 18 -13.51 1.58 20.42
CA THR A 18 -12.67 0.97 19.38
C THR A 18 -13.54 0.62 18.16
N PRO A 19 -13.10 0.92 16.92
CA PRO A 19 -13.76 0.37 15.75
C PRO A 19 -13.75 -1.16 15.84
N ARG A 20 -14.90 -1.80 15.54
CA ARG A 20 -14.99 -3.25 15.35
C ARG A 20 -13.84 -3.71 14.44
N ASN A 21 -13.22 -4.85 14.78
CA ASN A 21 -12.21 -5.55 13.98
C ASN A 21 -12.59 -5.52 12.49
N ARG A 22 -12.07 -4.55 11.73
CA ARG A 22 -12.13 -4.55 10.28
C ARG A 22 -10.90 -5.29 9.79
N ILE A 23 -11.14 -6.52 9.35
CA ILE A 23 -10.18 -7.34 8.61
C ILE A 23 -9.67 -6.50 7.43
N PHE A 24 -8.35 -6.45 7.27
CA PHE A 24 -7.68 -5.71 6.21
C PHE A 24 -8.25 -6.10 4.82
N PRO A 25 -8.65 -5.13 3.97
CA PRO A 25 -9.11 -5.45 2.63
C PRO A 25 -7.95 -5.94 1.75
N PRO A 26 -8.19 -6.87 0.80
CA PRO A 26 -7.17 -7.35 -0.12
C PRO A 26 -6.75 -6.30 -1.16
N LEU A 27 -5.48 -6.38 -1.57
CA LEU A 27 -4.74 -5.46 -2.43
C LEU A 27 -5.35 -5.31 -3.85
N LEU A 28 -5.66 -4.07 -4.26
CA LEU A 28 -6.04 -3.72 -5.64
C LEU A 28 -4.83 -3.17 -6.45
N LYS A 29 -4.80 -3.52 -7.74
CA LYS A 29 -3.72 -3.26 -8.72
C LYS A 29 -3.79 -1.83 -9.32
N PRO A 30 -2.68 -1.27 -9.82
CA PRO A 30 -2.62 0.10 -10.34
C PRO A 30 -2.91 0.21 -11.85
N SER A 31 -3.74 1.18 -12.28
CA SER A 31 -3.80 1.66 -13.68
C SER A 31 -3.91 3.20 -13.71
N GLN A 32 -2.89 3.88 -14.22
CA GLN A 32 -2.79 4.57 -15.53
C GLN A 32 -3.54 5.92 -15.63
N ASN A 33 -2.74 6.99 -15.68
CA ASN A 33 -3.14 8.38 -15.93
C ASN A 33 -3.58 8.61 -17.39
N PRO A 34 -4.56 9.50 -17.62
CA PRO A 34 -4.66 10.25 -18.87
C PRO A 34 -4.25 11.73 -18.72
N GLN A 35 -3.82 12.27 -19.86
CA GLN A 35 -3.14 13.54 -20.08
C GLN A 35 -4.05 14.76 -20.07
N THR A 36 -3.41 15.89 -19.77
CA THR A 36 -3.88 17.27 -19.76
C THR A 36 -4.30 17.76 -21.15
N GLN A 37 -5.40 18.53 -21.24
CA GLN A 37 -5.59 19.52 -22.28
C GLN A 37 -6.03 20.86 -21.68
N CYS A 38 -5.34 21.90 -22.14
CA CYS A 38 -5.41 23.28 -21.72
C CYS A 38 -6.39 24.01 -22.64
N PHE A 39 -7.33 24.77 -22.09
CA PHE A 39 -8.07 25.79 -22.84
C PHE A 39 -8.02 27.11 -22.10
N GLN A 40 -7.37 28.09 -22.74
CA GLN A 40 -7.46 29.51 -22.44
C GLN A 40 -8.81 30.01 -22.94
N GLU A 41 -9.50 30.85 -22.17
CA GLU A 41 -10.34 31.89 -22.77
C GLU A 41 -10.53 33.07 -21.82
N SER A 42 -10.75 34.21 -22.46
CA SER A 42 -10.40 35.57 -22.10
C SER A 42 -11.48 36.36 -21.36
N TYR A 43 -11.03 37.37 -20.62
CA TYR A 43 -11.80 38.32 -19.82
C TYR A 43 -12.90 39.08 -20.59
N SER A 44 -14.04 39.28 -19.93
CA SER A 44 -15.02 40.32 -20.29
C SER A 44 -15.49 41.04 -19.03
N THR A 45 -15.28 42.35 -19.00
CA THR A 45 -15.68 43.27 -17.93
C THR A 45 -17.11 43.75 -18.15
N LYS A 46 -18.04 43.37 -17.28
CA LYS A 46 -19.33 44.07 -17.13
C LYS A 46 -19.64 44.28 -15.64
N SER A 47 -19.76 45.55 -15.27
CA SER A 47 -20.18 46.04 -13.96
C SER A 47 -21.66 45.68 -13.73
N GLY A 48 -21.92 44.68 -12.88
CA GLY A 48 -23.25 44.37 -12.36
C GLY A 48 -23.36 44.86 -10.92
N LYS A 49 -24.33 45.75 -10.66
CA LYS A 49 -24.67 46.26 -9.32
C LYS A 49 -25.00 45.08 -8.38
N PHE A 50 -24.37 45.04 -7.21
CA PHE A 50 -24.70 44.10 -6.14
C PHE A 50 -26.13 44.37 -5.63
N PRO A 51 -26.96 43.34 -5.39
CA PRO A 51 -28.21 43.52 -4.66
C PRO A 51 -27.91 43.93 -3.21
N GLU A 52 -28.74 44.85 -2.72
CA GLU A 52 -28.69 45.45 -1.40
C GLU A 52 -28.67 44.36 -0.31
N TYR A 53 -27.65 44.44 0.56
CA TYR A 53 -27.42 43.47 1.63
C TYR A 53 -28.36 43.76 2.79
N GLU A 54 -29.44 42.99 2.92
CA GLU A 54 -30.19 42.95 4.17
C GLU A 54 -29.37 42.19 5.23
N MET A 55 -29.12 42.88 6.34
CA MET A 55 -28.32 42.40 7.45
C MET A 55 -29.07 41.26 8.16
N PRO A 56 -28.61 40.00 8.10
CA PRO A 56 -29.26 38.94 8.85
C PRO A 56 -29.09 39.22 10.35
N SER A 57 -30.21 39.24 11.06
CA SER A 57 -30.32 39.55 12.48
C SER A 57 -29.29 38.76 13.32
N VAL A 58 -28.40 39.52 13.96
CA VAL A 58 -27.44 39.02 14.95
C VAL A 58 -28.22 38.59 16.18
N THR A 59 -28.59 37.32 16.28
CA THR A 59 -29.04 36.74 17.55
C THR A 59 -27.82 36.54 18.44
N TRP A 60 -27.51 37.58 19.22
CA TRP A 60 -26.74 37.42 20.45
C TRP A 60 -27.33 36.24 21.21
N GLY A 61 -26.49 35.27 21.56
CA GLY A 61 -26.92 33.99 22.13
C GLY A 61 -27.79 34.20 23.36
N VAL A 62 -29.11 34.08 23.18
CA VAL A 62 -30.06 33.95 24.27
C VAL A 62 -29.66 32.68 25.02
N ILE A 63 -29.27 32.82 26.28
CA ILE A 63 -28.95 31.68 27.14
C ILE A 63 -30.27 30.95 27.37
N GLN A 64 -30.59 30.00 26.50
CA GLN A 64 -31.80 29.21 26.60
C GLN A 64 -31.83 28.48 27.95
N GLY A 65 -32.96 28.57 28.63
CA GLY A 65 -33.23 27.80 29.84
C GLY A 65 -33.18 26.29 29.56
N ARG A 66 -32.99 25.46 30.60
CA ARG A 66 -32.96 23.97 30.44
C ARG A 66 -34.19 23.42 29.70
N LYS A 67 -35.36 24.03 29.90
CA LYS A 67 -36.62 23.64 29.25
C LYS A 67 -36.62 23.97 27.75
N GLU A 68 -36.19 25.17 27.37
CA GLU A 68 -36.12 25.59 25.96
C GLU A 68 -35.14 24.74 25.15
N LYS A 69 -34.01 24.36 25.76
CA LYS A 69 -33.05 23.44 25.14
C LYS A 69 -33.63 22.05 24.88
N LEU A 70 -34.46 21.53 25.79
CA LEU A 70 -35.15 20.26 25.60
C LEU A 70 -36.15 20.35 24.45
N VAL A 71 -36.93 21.43 24.38
CA VAL A 71 -37.89 21.66 23.29
C VAL A 71 -37.17 21.75 21.93
N SER A 72 -36.16 22.60 21.81
CA SER A 72 -35.34 22.71 20.59
C SER A 72 -34.75 21.36 20.17
N ARG A 73 -34.29 20.56 21.14
CA ARG A 73 -33.73 19.23 20.88
C ARG A 73 -34.76 18.28 20.28
N VAL A 74 -35.97 18.21 20.85
CA VAL A 74 -37.05 17.34 20.33
C VAL A 74 -37.39 17.71 18.89
N ILE A 75 -37.59 19.01 18.61
CA ILE A 75 -37.90 19.51 17.27
C ILE A 75 -36.80 19.15 16.26
N ILE A 76 -35.53 19.25 16.66
CA ILE A 76 -34.39 18.87 15.81
C ILE A 76 -34.36 17.36 15.56
N CYS A 77 -34.59 16.54 16.59
CA CYS A 77 -34.65 15.09 16.43
C CYS A 77 -35.78 14.66 15.50
N ASP A 78 -36.95 15.28 15.59
CA ASP A 78 -38.08 15.00 14.69
C ASP A 78 -37.78 15.40 13.24
N TYR A 79 -37.13 16.56 13.04
CA TYR A 79 -36.61 16.95 11.74
C TYR A 79 -35.62 15.91 11.20
N LEU A 80 -34.63 15.48 11.98
CA LEU A 80 -33.63 14.49 11.56
C LEU A 80 -34.31 13.16 11.17
N LYS A 81 -35.29 12.69 11.94
CA LYS A 81 -36.08 11.50 11.61
C LYS A 81 -36.86 11.67 10.30
N SER A 82 -37.42 12.85 10.05
CA SER A 82 -38.19 13.13 8.82
C SER A 82 -37.35 13.02 7.53
N ILE A 83 -36.04 13.22 7.64
CA ILE A 83 -35.09 13.09 6.52
C ILE A 83 -34.31 11.77 6.55
N GLY A 84 -34.69 10.82 7.42
CA GLY A 84 -34.08 9.50 7.51
C GLY A 84 -32.81 9.40 8.36
N ILE A 85 -32.48 10.42 9.16
CA ILE A 85 -31.35 10.38 10.09
C ILE A 85 -31.81 9.85 11.46
N VAL A 86 -31.09 8.88 12.01
CA VAL A 86 -31.36 8.26 13.32
C VAL A 86 -30.65 9.04 14.43
N PRO A 87 -31.36 9.74 15.34
CA PRO A 87 -30.74 10.65 16.31
C PRO A 87 -30.35 10.00 17.64
N ASP A 88 -30.52 8.68 17.80
CA ASP A 88 -30.36 7.98 19.08
C ASP A 88 -28.94 8.16 19.69
N GLU A 89 -27.90 8.21 18.86
CA GLU A 89 -26.52 8.42 19.32
C GLU A 89 -26.22 9.90 19.68
N LEU A 90 -27.15 10.82 19.44
CA LEU A 90 -26.95 12.25 19.68
C LEU A 90 -27.35 12.69 21.09
N GLU A 91 -27.88 11.80 21.94
CA GLU A 91 -28.45 12.09 23.27
C GLU A 91 -27.55 12.95 24.15
N GLU A 92 -26.27 12.63 24.19
CA GLU A 92 -25.28 13.30 25.05
C GLU A 92 -24.64 14.54 24.39
N LEU A 93 -25.00 14.84 23.14
CA LEU A 93 -24.37 15.89 22.35
C LEU A 93 -25.14 17.21 22.43
N GLU A 94 -24.41 18.32 22.54
CA GLU A 94 -24.98 19.67 22.41
C GLU A 94 -25.36 19.92 20.95
N LEU A 95 -26.66 19.84 20.65
CA LEU A 95 -27.23 20.16 19.34
C LEU A 95 -27.41 21.68 19.16
N PRO A 96 -27.46 22.19 17.91
CA PRO A 96 -27.79 23.58 17.65
C PRO A 96 -29.17 23.97 18.22
N SER A 97 -29.44 25.26 18.35
CA SER A 97 -30.68 25.76 18.96
C SER A 97 -31.89 25.76 18.01
N THR A 98 -31.66 25.68 16.69
CA THR A 98 -32.71 25.76 15.67
C THR A 98 -32.55 24.70 14.57
N VAL A 99 -33.67 24.38 13.91
CA VAL A 99 -33.72 23.40 12.80
C VAL A 99 -32.97 23.91 11.59
N GLU A 100 -33.00 25.22 11.31
CA GLU A 100 -32.30 25.84 10.17
C GLU A 100 -30.80 25.62 10.26
N VAL A 101 -30.24 25.72 11.47
CA VAL A 101 -28.80 25.46 11.68
C VAL A 101 -28.51 23.97 11.49
N MET A 102 -29.38 23.06 11.95
CA MET A 102 -29.18 21.64 11.73
C MET A 102 -29.30 21.26 10.25
N ARG A 103 -30.32 21.77 9.56
CA ARG A 103 -30.51 21.62 8.12
C ARG A 103 -29.27 22.06 7.35
N GLY A 104 -28.73 23.24 7.67
CA GLY A 104 -27.48 23.72 7.06
C GLY A 104 -26.26 22.82 7.33
N ARG A 105 -26.20 22.10 8.46
CA ARG A 105 -25.15 21.09 8.72
C ARG A 105 -25.31 19.89 7.80
N VAL A 106 -26.52 19.35 7.67
CA VAL A 106 -26.83 18.21 6.81
C VAL A 106 -26.56 18.54 5.35
N GLU A 107 -27.08 19.68 4.86
CA GLU A 107 -26.88 20.14 3.48
C GLU A 107 -25.39 20.35 3.17
N PHE A 108 -24.60 20.87 4.12
CA PHE A 108 -23.17 21.00 3.94
C PHE A 108 -22.48 19.63 3.79
N LEU A 109 -22.83 18.65 4.63
CA LEU A 109 -22.28 17.29 4.55
C LEU A 109 -22.66 16.61 3.22
N GLN A 110 -23.90 16.80 2.77
CA GLN A 110 -24.33 16.33 1.45
C GLN A 110 -23.57 17.00 0.30
N LYS A 111 -23.32 18.31 0.40
CA LYS A 111 -22.56 19.07 -0.60
C LYS A 111 -21.11 18.59 -0.74
N ILE A 112 -20.48 18.12 0.33
CA ILE A 112 -19.13 17.53 0.27
C ILE A 112 -19.13 16.06 -0.17
N GLY A 113 -20.30 15.46 -0.37
CA GLY A 113 -20.47 14.13 -0.96
C GLY A 113 -20.90 13.02 0.00
N LEU A 114 -21.37 13.33 1.22
CA LEU A 114 -21.91 12.32 2.14
C LEU A 114 -23.40 12.07 1.89
N THR A 115 -23.80 10.81 1.89
CA THR A 115 -25.21 10.41 1.86
C THR A 115 -25.82 10.42 3.27
N ILE A 116 -27.15 10.29 3.36
CA ILE A 116 -27.83 10.12 4.66
C ILE A 116 -27.37 8.84 5.35
N ASP A 117 -27.10 7.77 4.59
CA ASP A 117 -26.56 6.52 5.13
C ASP A 117 -25.17 6.72 5.73
N ASP A 118 -24.29 7.47 5.06
CA ASP A 118 -22.97 7.81 5.59
C ASP A 118 -23.05 8.62 6.89
N ILE A 119 -24.05 9.50 6.99
CA ILE A 119 -24.31 10.26 8.23
C ILE A 119 -24.84 9.34 9.32
N ASN A 120 -25.71 8.38 8.99
CA ASN A 120 -26.21 7.37 9.94
C ASN A 120 -25.12 6.42 10.43
N GLU A 121 -24.08 6.15 9.64
CA GLU A 121 -22.91 5.37 10.09
C GLU A 121 -22.11 6.10 11.17
N TYR A 122 -22.17 7.44 11.23
CA TYR A 122 -21.53 8.23 12.28
C TYR A 122 -22.31 9.53 12.57
N PRO A 123 -23.45 9.48 13.28
CA PRO A 123 -24.32 10.65 13.47
C PRO A 123 -23.64 11.77 14.26
N LEU A 124 -22.66 11.44 15.10
CA LEU A 124 -21.92 12.37 15.95
C LEU A 124 -21.29 13.53 15.17
N MET A 125 -20.99 13.36 13.87
CA MET A 125 -20.48 14.46 13.03
C MET A 125 -21.44 15.65 12.96
N LEU A 126 -22.76 15.42 13.14
CA LEU A 126 -23.77 16.48 13.19
C LEU A 126 -23.63 17.39 14.41
N GLY A 127 -22.89 16.98 15.44
CA GLY A 127 -22.52 17.86 16.55
C GLY A 127 -21.50 18.92 16.18
N CYS A 128 -20.72 18.71 15.13
CA CYS A 128 -19.67 19.63 14.72
C CYS A 128 -20.26 20.93 14.14
N SER A 129 -19.73 22.07 14.58
CA SER A 129 -20.08 23.35 13.97
C SER A 129 -19.45 23.45 12.58
N VAL A 130 -20.25 23.75 11.55
CA VAL A 130 -19.73 23.93 10.18
C VAL A 130 -18.61 24.99 10.15
N ARG A 131 -18.84 26.15 10.77
CA ARG A 131 -17.86 27.26 10.75
C ARG A 131 -16.67 27.04 11.66
N LYS A 132 -16.86 26.48 12.86
CA LYS A 132 -15.79 26.38 13.87
C LYS A 132 -14.98 25.08 13.78
N ASN A 133 -15.56 24.01 13.23
CA ASN A 133 -14.94 22.68 13.18
C ASN A 133 -14.73 22.22 11.74
N VAL A 134 -15.82 22.05 10.99
CA VAL A 134 -15.79 21.39 9.67
C VAL A 134 -14.94 22.18 8.68
N ILE A 135 -15.25 23.46 8.43
CA ILE A 135 -14.51 24.29 7.46
C ILE A 135 -13.01 24.35 7.77
N PRO A 136 -12.56 24.63 9.02
CA PRO A 136 -11.14 24.60 9.35
C PRO A 136 -10.47 23.26 9.08
N VAL A 137 -11.11 22.14 9.44
CA VAL A 137 -10.57 20.80 9.19
C VAL A 137 -10.45 20.53 7.70
N LEU A 138 -11.52 20.73 6.93
CA LEU A 138 -11.51 20.48 5.48
C LEU A 138 -10.51 21.38 4.75
N GLY A 139 -10.42 22.66 5.13
CA GLY A 139 -9.44 23.58 4.55
C GLY A 139 -7.99 23.18 4.86
N TYR A 140 -7.75 22.64 6.06
CA TYR A 140 -6.43 22.08 6.39
C TYR A 140 -6.12 20.80 5.61
N LEU A 141 -7.08 19.88 5.50
CA LEU A 141 -6.96 18.65 4.71
C LEU A 141 -6.69 18.95 3.23
N GLU A 142 -7.35 19.97 2.67
CA GLU A 142 -7.07 20.46 1.33
C GLU A 142 -5.64 20.98 1.20
N LYS A 143 -5.19 21.80 2.17
CA LYS A 143 -3.84 22.38 2.19
C LYS A 143 -2.72 21.32 2.24
N ILE A 144 -2.96 20.18 2.87
CA ILE A 144 -1.98 19.07 2.96
C ILE A 144 -2.04 18.12 1.76
N GLY A 145 -2.90 18.39 0.77
CA GLY A 145 -2.91 17.71 -0.51
C GLY A 145 -4.07 16.72 -0.71
N ILE A 146 -5.12 16.75 0.12
CA ILE A 146 -6.34 15.97 -0.13
C ILE A 146 -7.23 16.73 -1.12
N PRO A 147 -7.51 16.17 -2.32
CA PRO A 147 -8.32 16.86 -3.31
C PRO A 147 -9.75 17.12 -2.83
N ARG A 148 -10.32 18.29 -3.13
CA ARG A 148 -11.72 18.61 -2.79
C ARG A 148 -12.71 17.55 -3.25
N ALA A 149 -12.49 16.98 -4.44
CA ALA A 149 -13.34 15.93 -5.00
C ALA A 149 -13.35 14.63 -4.17
N ARG A 150 -12.31 14.38 -3.37
CA ARG A 150 -12.20 13.19 -2.49
C ARG A 150 -12.43 13.52 -1.02
N MET A 151 -12.84 14.76 -0.70
CA MET A 151 -13.05 15.19 0.67
C MET A 151 -14.19 14.41 1.35
N GLY A 152 -15.30 14.21 0.65
CA GLY A 152 -16.41 13.39 1.14
C GLY A 152 -15.99 11.95 1.42
N GLU A 153 -15.21 11.33 0.52
CA GLU A 153 -14.66 9.99 0.70
C GLU A 153 -13.76 9.90 1.95
N PHE A 154 -12.89 10.91 2.16
CA PHE A 154 -12.05 10.97 3.35
C PHE A 154 -12.88 11.05 4.63
N VAL A 155 -13.86 11.96 4.68
CA VAL A 155 -14.72 12.15 5.85
C VAL A 155 -15.58 10.92 6.11
N LYS A 156 -16.09 10.27 5.07
CA LYS A 156 -16.81 8.99 5.18
C LYS A 156 -15.94 7.92 5.83
N ASN A 157 -14.69 7.78 5.40
CA ASN A 157 -13.78 6.76 5.94
C ASN A 157 -13.27 7.09 7.35
N TYR A 158 -13.21 8.37 7.74
CA TYR A 158 -12.67 8.80 9.03
C TYR A 158 -13.40 10.05 9.57
N PRO A 159 -14.68 9.94 9.94
CA PRO A 159 -15.51 11.11 10.26
C PRO A 159 -15.10 11.80 11.56
N GLN A 160 -14.45 11.09 12.47
CA GLN A 160 -13.87 11.65 13.71
C GLN A 160 -12.87 12.79 13.46
N CYS A 161 -12.29 12.93 12.25
CA CYS A 161 -11.44 14.10 11.96
C CYS A 161 -12.17 15.43 12.13
N LEU A 162 -13.50 15.47 11.96
CA LEU A 162 -14.30 16.69 12.11
C LEU A 162 -14.35 17.19 13.55
N HIS A 163 -14.14 16.30 14.52
CA HIS A 163 -14.07 16.65 15.94
C HIS A 163 -12.68 17.11 16.36
N ALA A 164 -11.66 16.87 15.53
CA ALA A 164 -10.27 17.11 15.86
C ALA A 164 -9.89 18.59 15.75
N SER A 165 -9.00 19.03 16.62
CA SER A 165 -8.35 20.33 16.48
C SER A 165 -7.26 20.27 15.41
N VAL A 166 -7.34 21.15 14.41
CA VAL A 166 -6.29 21.29 13.39
C VAL A 166 -4.93 21.55 14.03
N VAL A 167 -4.86 22.44 15.01
CA VAL A 167 -3.59 22.88 15.60
C VAL A 167 -3.04 21.86 16.60
N VAL A 168 -3.90 21.26 17.41
CA VAL A 168 -3.48 20.41 18.54
C VAL A 168 -3.35 18.94 18.13
N GLU A 169 -4.11 18.48 17.14
CA GLU A 169 -4.20 17.05 16.80
C GLU A 169 -3.72 16.79 15.37
N LEU A 170 -4.26 17.48 14.36
CA LEU A 170 -3.94 17.16 12.96
C LEU A 170 -2.54 17.64 12.54
N ALA A 171 -2.19 18.89 12.85
CA ALA A 171 -0.91 19.48 12.45
C ALA A 171 0.32 18.77 13.05
N PRO A 172 0.31 18.33 14.33
CA PRO A 172 1.40 17.54 14.88
C PRO A 172 1.62 16.20 14.16
N VAL A 173 0.55 15.51 13.75
CA VAL A 173 0.66 14.26 12.96
C VAL A 173 1.31 14.53 11.61
N VAL A 174 0.87 15.58 10.92
CA VAL A 174 1.48 15.98 9.63
C VAL A 174 2.95 16.37 9.81
N LYS A 175 3.30 17.09 10.88
CA LYS A 175 4.69 17.43 11.21
C LYS A 175 5.52 16.18 11.51
N PHE A 176 4.95 15.21 12.21
CA PHE A 176 5.59 13.93 12.49
C PHE A 176 5.87 13.15 11.20
N LEU A 177 4.89 13.04 10.29
CA LEU A 177 5.09 12.40 8.98
C LEU A 177 6.18 13.10 8.16
N ARG A 178 6.24 14.43 8.18
CA ARG A 178 7.35 15.20 7.57
C ARG A 178 8.70 14.90 8.22
N GLY A 179 8.73 14.71 9.54
CA GLY A 179 9.92 14.32 10.29
C GLY A 179 10.40 12.88 10.03
N LEU A 180 9.53 12.03 9.46
CA LEU A 180 9.88 10.71 8.95
C LEU A 180 10.36 10.72 7.49
N ASP A 181 10.64 11.90 6.92
CA ASP A 181 11.00 12.10 5.51
C ASP A 181 9.89 11.73 4.50
N VAL A 182 8.61 11.77 4.89
CA VAL A 182 7.50 11.70 3.92
C VAL A 182 7.42 13.00 3.13
N GLU A 183 7.39 12.93 1.81
CA GLU A 183 7.34 14.10 0.94
C GLU A 183 6.03 14.89 1.11
N LYS A 184 6.10 16.21 0.93
CA LYS A 184 4.97 17.11 1.22
C LYS A 184 3.77 16.79 0.35
N GLN A 185 4.04 16.46 -0.92
CA GLN A 185 3.04 16.05 -1.91
C GLN A 185 2.40 14.69 -1.59
N ASP A 186 3.10 13.82 -0.86
CA ASP A 186 2.63 12.47 -0.54
C ASP A 186 1.80 12.41 0.75
N ILE A 187 1.81 13.44 1.61
CA ILE A 187 1.05 13.43 2.87
C ILE A 187 -0.43 13.18 2.62
N GLY A 188 -1.04 13.91 1.68
CA GLY A 188 -2.45 13.74 1.33
C GLY A 188 -2.75 12.31 0.88
N TYR A 189 -1.84 11.71 0.07
CA TYR A 189 -1.96 10.32 -0.37
C TYR A 189 -1.85 9.33 0.79
N VAL A 190 -0.89 9.51 1.69
CA VAL A 190 -0.69 8.66 2.88
C VAL A 190 -1.92 8.70 3.78
N LEU A 191 -2.43 9.90 4.08
CA LEU A 191 -3.61 10.06 4.94
C LEU A 191 -4.88 9.54 4.27
N MET A 192 -5.01 9.65 2.95
CA MET A 192 -6.13 9.03 2.24
C MET A 192 -6.10 7.51 2.30
N LYS A 193 -4.90 6.92 2.36
CA LYS A 193 -4.70 5.48 2.47
C LYS A 193 -4.90 4.95 3.88
N TYR A 194 -4.49 5.72 4.90
CA TYR A 194 -4.65 5.36 6.30
C TYR A 194 -4.99 6.57 7.19
N PRO A 195 -6.25 7.05 7.15
CA PRO A 195 -6.69 8.22 7.90
C PRO A 195 -6.53 8.09 9.42
N GLU A 196 -6.57 6.87 9.94
CA GLU A 196 -6.47 6.55 11.36
C GLU A 196 -5.15 7.02 12.01
N LEU A 197 -4.13 7.29 11.19
CA LEU A 197 -2.90 7.95 11.64
C LEU A 197 -3.18 9.26 12.40
N LEU A 198 -4.22 10.00 12.01
CA LEU A 198 -4.61 11.26 12.67
C LEU A 198 -5.08 11.05 14.12
N GLY A 199 -5.51 9.84 14.47
CA GLY A 199 -5.97 9.49 15.81
C GLY A 199 -4.88 8.88 16.70
N PHE A 200 -3.70 8.56 16.15
CA PHE A 200 -2.64 7.93 16.93
C PHE A 200 -1.87 8.93 17.77
N LYS A 201 -1.47 8.48 18.96
CA LYS A 201 -0.51 9.20 19.78
C LYS A 201 0.85 9.18 19.10
N LEU A 202 1.44 10.36 18.91
CA LEU A 202 2.78 10.52 18.32
C LEU A 202 3.82 9.76 19.17
N GLU A 203 3.82 10.04 20.47
CA GLU A 203 4.57 9.31 21.49
C GLU A 203 3.80 8.05 21.87
N GLY A 204 4.01 7.00 21.09
CA GLY A 204 3.29 5.73 21.22
C GLY A 204 3.66 4.79 20.08
N THR A 205 2.65 4.08 19.56
CA THR A 205 2.81 3.02 18.55
C THR A 205 3.67 3.47 17.36
N MET A 206 3.40 4.65 16.80
CA MET A 206 4.12 5.14 15.61
C MET A 206 5.63 5.28 15.86
N SER A 207 6.01 5.94 16.95
CA SER A 207 7.42 6.12 17.32
C SER A 207 8.08 4.78 17.67
N THR A 208 7.38 3.87 18.36
CA THR A 208 7.93 2.55 18.69
C THR A 208 8.16 1.68 17.45
N SER A 209 7.25 1.73 16.47
CA SER A 209 7.39 0.99 15.21
C SER A 209 8.58 1.48 14.40
N VAL A 210 8.73 2.81 14.28
CA VAL A 210 9.89 3.41 13.59
C VAL A 210 11.18 3.06 14.32
N ALA A 211 11.25 3.23 15.64
CA ALA A 211 12.43 2.94 16.44
C ALA A 211 12.86 1.46 16.31
N TYR A 212 11.90 0.54 16.34
CA TYR A 212 12.19 -0.88 16.16
C TYR A 212 12.73 -1.18 14.77
N LEU A 213 12.13 -0.64 13.70
CA LEU A 213 12.61 -0.83 12.33
C LEU A 213 14.04 -0.29 12.15
N VAL A 214 14.34 0.88 12.71
CA VAL A 214 15.70 1.43 12.72
C VAL A 214 16.66 0.52 13.50
N SER A 215 16.22 -0.04 14.64
CA SER A 215 17.04 -0.95 15.46
C SER A 215 17.42 -2.27 14.76
N ILE A 216 16.59 -2.75 13.82
CA ILE A 216 16.91 -3.95 13.02
C ILE A 216 17.76 -3.63 11.79
N GLY A 217 18.04 -2.34 11.54
CA GLY A 217 18.95 -1.87 10.50
C GLY A 217 18.27 -1.22 9.29
N VAL A 218 16.98 -0.87 9.37
CA VAL A 218 16.33 -0.04 8.33
C VAL A 218 16.94 1.35 8.36
N ASN A 219 17.35 1.84 7.20
CA ASN A 219 17.88 3.18 7.06
C ASN A 219 16.80 4.22 7.39
N PRO A 220 17.06 5.19 8.31
CA PRO A 220 16.08 6.22 8.67
C PRO A 220 15.51 6.99 7.46
N ARG A 221 16.32 7.22 6.42
CA ARG A 221 15.88 7.91 5.19
C ARG A 221 14.89 7.10 4.34
N ASP A 222 14.88 5.78 4.49
CA ASP A 222 13.97 4.91 3.78
C ASP A 222 12.62 4.75 4.52
N ILE A 223 12.50 5.24 5.76
CA ILE A 223 11.22 5.21 6.51
C ILE A 223 10.14 6.02 5.79
N GLY A 224 10.44 7.22 5.29
CA GLY A 224 9.49 8.05 4.54
C GLY A 224 8.90 7.32 3.33
N PRO A 225 9.74 6.83 2.40
CA PRO A 225 9.31 5.96 1.30
C PRO A 225 8.50 4.73 1.75
N MET A 226 8.90 4.08 2.85
CA MET A 226 8.14 2.96 3.41
C MET A 226 6.74 3.38 3.87
N VAL A 227 6.59 4.55 4.51
CA VAL A 227 5.28 5.09 4.94
C VAL A 227 4.42 5.40 3.72
N THR A 228 4.98 6.00 2.66
CA THR A 228 4.26 6.25 1.41
C THR A 228 3.77 4.93 0.78
N GLN A 229 4.60 3.88 0.79
CA GLN A 229 4.22 2.57 0.25
C GLN A 229 3.19 1.84 1.11
N TYR A 230 3.36 1.81 2.43
CA TYR A 230 2.56 1.01 3.35
C TYR A 230 2.45 1.69 4.74
N PRO A 231 1.58 2.70 4.92
CA PRO A 231 1.52 3.48 6.16
C PRO A 231 1.03 2.71 7.38
N TYR A 232 0.38 1.56 7.18
CA TYR A 232 -0.24 0.78 8.24
C TYR A 232 0.76 0.30 9.30
N PHE A 233 2.05 0.12 8.98
CA PHE A 233 3.03 -0.32 9.97
C PHE A 233 3.21 0.67 11.13
N LEU A 234 2.90 1.95 10.94
CA LEU A 234 2.91 2.96 12.01
C LEU A 234 1.82 2.68 13.07
N GLY A 235 0.73 2.01 12.69
CA GLY A 235 -0.33 1.57 13.61
C GLY A 235 -0.14 0.17 14.17
N MET A 236 0.87 -0.58 13.72
CA MET A 236 1.10 -1.96 14.14
C MET A 236 1.84 -2.02 15.48
N ARG A 237 1.39 -2.91 16.38
CA ARG A 237 2.09 -3.15 17.64
C ARG A 237 3.37 -3.93 17.41
N VAL A 238 4.50 -3.37 17.84
CA VAL A 238 5.82 -4.00 17.67
C VAL A 238 5.87 -5.38 18.31
N GLY A 239 5.49 -5.50 19.59
CA GLY A 239 5.65 -6.75 20.35
C GLY A 239 4.81 -7.93 19.86
N THR A 240 3.66 -7.67 19.23
CA THR A 240 2.71 -8.73 18.82
C THR A 240 2.67 -8.97 17.32
N MET A 241 3.07 -7.99 16.51
CA MET A 241 2.98 -8.09 15.04
C MET A 241 4.36 -8.08 14.39
N ILE A 242 5.12 -6.98 14.58
CA ILE A 242 6.36 -6.75 13.83
C ILE A 242 7.48 -7.66 14.34
N LYS A 243 7.70 -7.68 15.66
CA LYS A 243 8.80 -8.43 16.27
C LYS A 243 8.68 -9.95 16.06
N PRO A 244 7.50 -10.59 16.26
CA PRO A 244 7.36 -12.02 15.99
C PRO A 244 7.66 -12.39 14.53
N LEU A 245 7.22 -11.56 13.57
CA LEU A 245 7.52 -11.78 12.15
C LEU A 245 9.04 -11.70 11.90
N VAL A 246 9.70 -10.68 12.43
CA VAL A 246 11.16 -10.52 12.28
C VAL A 246 11.91 -11.66 12.94
N ASP A 247 11.56 -12.03 14.17
CA ASP A 247 12.23 -13.11 14.90
C ASP A 247 12.07 -14.45 14.18
N TYR A 248 10.87 -14.73 13.61
CA TYR A 248 10.65 -15.91 12.79
C TYR A 248 11.55 -15.93 11.54
N LEU A 249 11.60 -14.83 10.78
CA LEU A 249 12.45 -14.76 9.58
C LEU A 249 13.94 -14.86 9.92
N VAL A 250 14.38 -14.31 11.06
CA VAL A 250 15.75 -14.50 11.56
C VAL A 250 16.00 -15.96 11.91
N SER A 251 15.03 -16.65 12.52
CA SER A 251 15.14 -18.08 12.87
C SER A 251 15.28 -19.00 11.65
N LEU A 252 14.77 -18.58 10.48
CA LEU A 252 15.00 -19.26 9.20
C LEU A 252 16.41 -19.07 8.64
N GLY A 253 17.20 -18.14 9.21
CA GLY A 253 18.57 -17.84 8.78
C GLY A 253 18.72 -16.52 8.00
N LEU A 254 17.69 -15.67 7.91
CA LEU A 254 17.86 -14.35 7.27
C LEU A 254 18.58 -13.36 8.19
N PRO A 255 19.71 -12.76 7.77
CA PRO A 255 20.36 -11.72 8.56
C PRO A 255 19.48 -10.48 8.66
N LYS A 256 19.44 -9.83 9.84
CA LYS A 256 18.64 -8.61 10.08
C LYS A 256 18.88 -7.50 9.05
N LYS A 257 20.13 -7.33 8.58
CA LYS A 257 20.47 -6.35 7.52
C LYS A 257 19.80 -6.65 6.17
N ILE A 258 19.64 -7.93 5.82
CA ILE A 258 18.92 -8.34 4.61
C ILE A 258 17.42 -8.12 4.79
N LEU A 259 16.89 -8.43 5.97
CA LEU A 259 15.48 -8.15 6.32
C LEU A 259 15.17 -6.65 6.28
N ALA A 260 16.06 -5.81 6.79
CA ALA A 260 15.92 -4.36 6.71
C ALA A 260 15.80 -3.89 5.26
N ARG A 261 16.74 -4.28 4.39
CA ARG A 261 16.71 -3.96 2.95
C ARG A 261 15.46 -4.49 2.25
N MET A 262 14.97 -5.65 2.69
CA MET A 262 13.74 -6.23 2.20
C MET A 262 12.52 -5.35 2.53
N PHE A 263 12.43 -4.85 3.77
CA PHE A 263 11.35 -3.96 4.19
C PHE A 263 11.45 -2.57 3.56
N GLU A 264 12.65 -2.02 3.40
CA GLU A 264 12.89 -0.74 2.71
C GLU A 264 12.28 -0.73 1.30
N LYS A 265 12.37 -1.85 0.57
CA LYS A 265 11.82 -1.95 -0.79
C LYS A 265 10.36 -2.41 -0.83
N ARG A 266 9.90 -3.11 0.21
CA ARG A 266 8.62 -3.83 0.24
C ARG A 266 8.01 -3.82 1.64
N ALA A 267 7.63 -2.64 2.10
CA ALA A 267 7.07 -2.42 3.43
C ALA A 267 5.79 -3.22 3.69
N TYR A 268 5.02 -3.55 2.65
CA TYR A 268 3.78 -4.35 2.74
C TYR A 268 3.98 -5.76 3.32
N ILE A 269 5.21 -6.30 3.30
CA ILE A 269 5.52 -7.62 3.91
C ILE A 269 5.26 -7.60 5.41
N LEU A 270 5.45 -6.46 6.07
CA LEU A 270 5.15 -6.29 7.49
C LEU A 270 3.68 -6.58 7.81
N GLY A 271 2.79 -6.42 6.83
CA GLY A 271 1.36 -6.67 6.95
C GLY A 271 0.95 -8.13 6.81
N TYR A 272 1.86 -9.05 6.50
CA TYR A 272 1.50 -10.46 6.39
C TYR A 272 1.24 -11.08 7.76
N ASN A 273 0.19 -11.89 7.85
CA ASN A 273 -0.11 -12.65 9.06
C ASN A 273 0.94 -13.78 9.22
N LEU A 274 1.62 -13.80 10.37
CA LEU A 274 2.67 -14.77 10.66
C LEU A 274 2.14 -16.21 10.66
N GLU A 275 1.04 -16.46 11.36
CA GLU A 275 0.50 -17.81 11.60
C GLU A 275 -0.35 -18.29 10.42
N GLU A 276 -1.17 -17.41 9.83
CA GLU A 276 -2.12 -17.81 8.79
C GLU A 276 -1.51 -17.80 7.39
N THR A 277 -0.42 -17.06 7.17
CA THR A 277 0.13 -16.85 5.82
C THR A 277 1.62 -17.19 5.73
N VAL A 278 2.46 -16.59 6.56
CA VAL A 278 3.92 -16.71 6.42
C VAL A 278 4.41 -18.13 6.74
N LYS A 279 4.06 -18.69 7.90
CA LYS A 279 4.45 -20.05 8.29
C LYS A 279 3.93 -21.13 7.31
N PRO A 280 2.63 -21.17 6.96
CA PRO A 280 2.12 -22.13 5.99
C PRO A 280 2.81 -22.05 4.63
N ASN A 281 3.18 -20.84 4.19
CA ASN A 281 3.91 -20.67 2.94
C ASN A 281 5.37 -21.16 3.04
N VAL A 282 6.04 -20.97 4.18
CA VAL A 282 7.37 -21.55 4.40
C VAL A 282 7.31 -23.08 4.47
N ASP A 283 6.33 -23.65 5.17
CA ASP A 283 6.10 -25.09 5.22
C ASP A 283 5.79 -25.66 3.84
N CYS A 284 5.03 -24.93 3.04
CA CYS A 284 4.77 -25.27 1.65
C CYS A 284 6.05 -25.24 0.79
N LEU A 285 7.00 -24.34 1.02
CA LEU A 285 8.28 -24.38 0.29
C LEU A 285 9.04 -25.67 0.62
N MET A 286 9.12 -26.01 1.92
CA MET A 286 9.78 -27.24 2.38
C MET A 286 9.10 -28.50 1.83
N SER A 287 7.77 -28.55 1.80
CA SER A 287 7.02 -29.71 1.29
C SER A 287 7.21 -29.94 -0.21
N PHE A 288 7.66 -28.93 -0.96
CA PHE A 288 8.00 -29.04 -2.39
C PHE A 288 9.50 -29.32 -2.63
N GLY A 289 10.26 -29.68 -1.59
CA GLY A 289 11.66 -30.09 -1.70
C GLY A 289 12.68 -28.96 -1.66
N ILE A 290 12.27 -27.73 -1.32
CA ILE A 290 13.20 -26.62 -1.15
C ILE A 290 13.96 -26.81 0.16
N ARG A 291 15.28 -26.76 0.07
CA ARG A 291 16.16 -27.02 1.20
C ARG A 291 16.13 -25.89 2.22
N ASN A 292 16.24 -26.24 3.50
CA ASN A 292 16.24 -25.27 4.60
C ASN A 292 17.33 -24.21 4.45
N GLU A 293 18.50 -24.61 3.96
CA GLU A 293 19.65 -23.71 3.74
C GLU A 293 19.40 -22.72 2.59
N ALA A 294 18.49 -23.04 1.67
CA ALA A 294 18.14 -22.20 0.54
C ALA A 294 16.98 -21.23 0.86
N LEU A 295 16.17 -21.49 1.89
CA LEU A 295 15.02 -20.66 2.28
C LEU A 295 15.39 -19.17 2.47
N PRO A 296 16.48 -18.81 3.18
CA PRO A 296 16.88 -17.41 3.31
C PRO A 296 17.09 -16.71 1.98
N SER A 297 17.76 -17.39 1.04
CA SER A 297 18.05 -16.87 -0.28
C SER A 297 16.79 -16.72 -1.12
N VAL A 298 15.90 -17.73 -1.09
CA VAL A 298 14.61 -17.72 -1.79
C VAL A 298 13.74 -16.54 -1.32
N ILE A 299 13.62 -16.38 0.00
CA ILE A 299 12.82 -15.30 0.61
C ILE A 299 13.46 -13.95 0.33
N ALA A 300 14.77 -13.79 0.46
CA ALA A 300 15.45 -12.52 0.20
C ALA A 300 15.34 -12.08 -1.27
N GLN A 301 15.41 -13.02 -2.22
CA GLN A 301 15.29 -12.75 -3.66
C GLN A 301 13.85 -12.43 -4.09
N TYR A 302 12.86 -13.09 -3.49
CA TYR A 302 11.45 -12.91 -3.82
C TYR A 302 10.52 -12.85 -2.60
N PRO A 303 10.62 -11.79 -1.78
CA PRO A 303 9.91 -11.71 -0.49
C PRO A 303 8.39 -11.88 -0.54
N GLN A 304 7.77 -11.50 -1.66
CA GLN A 304 6.33 -11.63 -1.87
C GLN A 304 5.86 -13.09 -1.86
N ILE A 305 6.77 -14.06 -2.02
CA ILE A 305 6.47 -15.50 -1.94
C ILE A 305 5.79 -15.87 -0.61
N LEU A 306 6.08 -15.12 0.46
CA LEU A 306 5.49 -15.31 1.79
C LEU A 306 4.00 -14.99 1.88
N GLY A 307 3.45 -14.24 0.92
CA GLY A 307 2.04 -13.82 0.90
C GLY A 307 1.24 -14.32 -0.30
N LEU A 308 1.82 -15.18 -1.15
CA LEU A 308 1.12 -15.73 -2.31
C LEU A 308 0.19 -16.88 -1.90
N PRO A 309 -0.83 -17.22 -2.71
CA PRO A 309 -1.52 -18.51 -2.64
C PRO A 309 -0.58 -19.61 -3.13
N LEU A 310 0.45 -19.90 -2.33
CA LEU A 310 1.68 -20.54 -2.78
C LEU A 310 1.46 -22.00 -3.17
N LYS A 311 0.69 -22.74 -2.36
CA LYS A 311 0.38 -24.16 -2.61
C LYS A 311 -0.19 -24.40 -4.00
N ALA A 312 -1.25 -23.67 -4.37
CA ALA A 312 -1.88 -23.82 -5.68
C ALA A 312 -0.92 -23.44 -6.83
N LYS A 313 -0.14 -22.37 -6.65
CA LYS A 313 0.84 -21.93 -7.66
C LYS A 313 1.98 -22.95 -7.84
N LEU A 314 2.53 -23.48 -6.76
CA LEU A 314 3.59 -24.48 -6.82
C LEU A 314 3.10 -25.78 -7.44
N SER A 315 1.93 -26.30 -7.04
CA SER A 315 1.35 -27.51 -7.63
C SER A 315 1.16 -27.37 -9.14
N SER A 316 0.57 -26.26 -9.58
CA SER A 316 0.32 -26.00 -11.01
C SER A 316 1.63 -25.88 -11.81
N GLN A 317 2.61 -25.16 -11.27
CA GLN A 317 3.91 -24.99 -11.93
C GLN A 317 4.72 -26.28 -11.96
N GLN A 318 4.78 -27.02 -10.86
CA GLN A 318 5.50 -28.29 -10.81
C GLN A 318 4.92 -29.30 -11.81
N TYR A 319 3.57 -29.39 -11.89
CA TYR A 319 2.90 -30.23 -12.88
C TYR A 319 3.26 -29.84 -14.32
N PHE A 320 3.25 -28.53 -14.62
CA PHE A 320 3.66 -28.02 -15.93
C PHE A 320 5.13 -28.35 -16.26
N PHE A 321 6.06 -28.12 -15.32
CA PHE A 321 7.49 -28.44 -15.50
C PHE A 321 7.71 -29.94 -15.72
N ASN A 322 6.99 -30.78 -14.99
CA ASN A 322 7.08 -32.23 -15.15
C ASN A 322 6.53 -32.69 -16.51
N LEU A 323 5.33 -32.24 -16.88
CA LEU A 323 4.67 -32.70 -18.09
C LEU A 323 5.34 -32.19 -19.36
N LYS A 324 5.60 -30.88 -19.43
CA LYS A 324 6.06 -30.18 -20.64
C LYS A 324 7.58 -30.09 -20.75
N LEU A 325 8.28 -29.91 -19.64
CA LEU A 325 9.73 -29.72 -19.64
C LEU A 325 10.51 -30.98 -19.22
N LYS A 326 9.80 -32.04 -18.79
CA LYS A 326 10.40 -33.28 -18.28
C LYS A 326 11.35 -33.04 -17.12
N ILE A 327 11.05 -32.02 -16.30
CA ILE A 327 11.78 -31.70 -15.07
C ILE A 327 11.07 -32.36 -13.90
N ASP A 328 11.77 -33.23 -13.19
CA ASP A 328 11.28 -33.92 -12.01
C ASP A 328 11.08 -32.95 -10.82
N PRO A 329 10.35 -33.36 -9.76
CA PRO A 329 10.15 -32.56 -8.56
C PRO A 329 11.42 -31.96 -7.95
N ASP A 330 12.52 -32.72 -7.86
CA ASP A 330 13.78 -32.23 -7.28
C ASP A 330 14.45 -31.21 -8.20
N GLY A 331 14.41 -31.46 -9.51
CA GLY A 331 14.80 -30.48 -10.53
C GLY A 331 14.03 -29.17 -10.40
N PHE A 332 12.72 -29.24 -10.19
CA PHE A 332 11.87 -28.07 -10.00
C PHE A 332 12.20 -27.30 -8.71
N ALA A 333 12.46 -28.00 -7.60
CA ALA A 333 12.93 -27.38 -6.36
C ALA A 333 14.22 -26.59 -6.58
N ARG A 334 15.22 -27.17 -7.26
CA ARG A 334 16.48 -26.49 -7.61
C ARG A 334 16.27 -25.26 -8.50
N VAL A 335 15.27 -25.29 -9.39
CA VAL A 335 14.89 -24.14 -10.21
C VAL A 335 14.36 -23.01 -9.32
N ILE A 336 13.49 -23.30 -8.35
CA ILE A 336 12.95 -22.31 -7.42
C ILE A 336 14.05 -21.72 -6.53
N GLU A 337 14.96 -22.54 -6.02
CA GLU A 337 16.08 -22.09 -5.18
C GLU A 337 16.96 -21.03 -5.88
N LYS A 338 17.12 -21.16 -7.20
CA LYS A 338 17.89 -20.23 -8.03
C LYS A 338 17.07 -19.06 -8.58
N MET A 339 15.77 -19.24 -8.79
CA MET A 339 14.87 -18.24 -9.34
C MET A 339 13.44 -18.40 -8.81
N PRO A 340 13.14 -17.88 -7.61
CA PRO A 340 11.83 -18.05 -6.99
C PRO A 340 10.67 -17.42 -7.76
N GLN A 341 10.97 -16.44 -8.63
CA GLN A 341 9.99 -15.77 -9.48
C GLN A 341 9.31 -16.75 -10.45
N ILE A 342 9.91 -17.91 -10.72
CA ILE A 342 9.36 -18.95 -11.59
C ILE A 342 7.95 -19.37 -11.19
N VAL A 343 7.63 -19.32 -9.89
CA VAL A 343 6.31 -19.65 -9.32
C VAL A 343 5.20 -18.74 -9.89
N SER A 344 5.56 -17.53 -10.33
CA SER A 344 4.62 -16.53 -10.85
C SER A 344 4.75 -16.27 -12.35
N LEU A 345 5.66 -16.95 -13.05
CA LEU A 345 5.83 -16.78 -14.49
C LEU A 345 4.74 -17.49 -15.29
N ASN A 346 4.22 -16.83 -16.32
CA ASN A 346 3.22 -17.41 -17.20
C ASN A 346 3.84 -18.50 -18.08
N GLN A 347 3.14 -19.61 -18.26
CA GLN A 347 3.60 -20.74 -19.08
C GLN A 347 3.96 -20.32 -20.51
N ASN A 348 3.18 -19.42 -21.12
CA ASN A 348 3.45 -18.89 -22.47
C ASN A 348 4.75 -18.09 -22.56
N VAL A 349 5.20 -17.47 -21.46
CA VAL A 349 6.50 -16.78 -21.43
C VAL A 349 7.62 -17.80 -21.36
N ILE A 350 7.46 -18.85 -20.54
CA ILE A 350 8.42 -19.93 -20.37
C ILE A 350 8.62 -20.72 -21.66
N MET A 351 7.53 -21.04 -22.37
CA MET A 351 7.60 -21.88 -23.57
C MET A 351 8.29 -21.20 -24.75
N LYS A 352 8.24 -19.87 -24.87
CA LYS A 352 8.87 -19.14 -25.98
C LYS A 352 10.39 -19.42 -26.10
N PRO A 353 11.21 -19.25 -25.04
CA PRO A 353 12.61 -19.69 -25.06
C PRO A 353 12.80 -21.19 -25.24
N VAL A 354 11.94 -22.01 -24.64
CA VAL A 354 12.01 -23.48 -24.73
C VAL A 354 11.83 -23.95 -26.17
N ASP A 355 10.75 -23.51 -26.83
CA ASP A 355 10.45 -23.84 -28.23
C ASP A 355 11.53 -23.31 -29.17
N PHE A 356 12.12 -22.15 -28.86
CA PHE A 356 13.27 -21.66 -29.58
C PHE A 356 14.45 -22.63 -29.50
N LEU A 357 14.83 -23.11 -28.31
CA LEU A 357 15.96 -24.03 -28.13
C LEU A 357 15.70 -25.40 -28.76
N LEU A 358 14.49 -25.95 -28.59
CA LEU A 358 14.06 -27.18 -29.24
C LEU A 358 14.11 -27.05 -30.77
N GLY A 359 13.64 -25.92 -31.30
CA GLY A 359 13.71 -25.59 -32.72
C GLY A 359 15.14 -25.39 -33.26
N ARG A 360 16.16 -25.33 -32.40
CA ARG A 360 17.59 -25.36 -32.79
C ARG A 360 18.21 -26.75 -32.78
N GLY A 361 17.40 -27.79 -32.54
CA GLY A 361 17.85 -29.17 -32.48
C GLY A 361 18.50 -29.54 -31.15
N ILE A 362 18.33 -28.74 -30.09
CA ILE A 362 18.76 -29.12 -28.75
C ILE A 362 17.74 -30.13 -28.19
N PRO A 363 18.15 -31.34 -27.81
CA PRO A 363 17.25 -32.36 -27.28
C PRO A 363 16.50 -31.88 -26.04
N ALA A 364 15.24 -32.30 -25.86
CA ALA A 364 14.43 -31.91 -24.71
C ALA A 364 15.09 -32.22 -23.34
N PRO A 365 15.77 -33.37 -23.13
CA PRO A 365 16.51 -33.61 -21.89
C PRO A 365 17.65 -32.61 -21.65
N ASP A 366 18.29 -32.13 -22.72
CA ASP A 366 19.38 -31.16 -22.63
C ASP A 366 18.84 -29.78 -22.27
N VAL A 367 17.72 -29.37 -22.88
CA VAL A 367 17.01 -28.13 -22.51
C VAL A 367 16.57 -28.19 -21.04
N ALA A 368 16.04 -29.31 -20.56
CA ALA A 368 15.68 -29.50 -19.16
C ALA A 368 16.89 -29.29 -18.23
N ARG A 369 18.04 -29.90 -18.55
CA ARG A 369 19.29 -29.69 -17.79
C ARG A 369 19.74 -28.23 -17.81
N MET A 370 19.63 -27.56 -18.97
CA MET A 370 19.96 -26.14 -19.10
C MET A 370 19.08 -25.26 -18.20
N ILE A 371 17.78 -25.53 -18.12
CA ILE A 371 16.84 -24.79 -17.28
C ILE A 371 17.12 -25.01 -15.79
N VAL A 372 17.35 -26.26 -15.37
CA VAL A 372 17.70 -26.56 -13.96
C VAL A 372 19.03 -25.91 -13.57
N LYS A 373 19.98 -25.82 -14.52
CA LYS A 373 21.26 -25.13 -14.30
C LYS A 373 21.08 -23.61 -14.22
N CYS A 374 20.36 -23.01 -15.16
CA CYS A 374 20.17 -21.56 -15.31
C CYS A 374 18.68 -21.24 -15.60
N PRO A 375 17.83 -21.14 -14.57
CA PRO A 375 16.40 -20.86 -14.75
C PRO A 375 16.08 -19.56 -15.48
N GLN A 376 16.97 -18.57 -15.40
CA GLN A 376 16.82 -17.26 -16.05
C GLN A 376 16.64 -17.40 -17.58
N LEU A 377 17.11 -18.52 -18.15
CA LEU A 377 16.96 -18.86 -19.56
C LEU A 377 15.51 -18.77 -20.05
N VAL A 378 14.54 -19.17 -19.23
CA VAL A 378 13.11 -19.18 -19.62
C VAL A 378 12.42 -17.82 -19.52
N ALA A 379 13.12 -16.80 -18.99
CA ALA A 379 12.62 -15.43 -18.91
C ALA A 379 13.28 -14.49 -19.95
N LEU A 380 14.16 -15.02 -20.81
CA LEU A 380 14.85 -14.23 -21.82
C LEU A 380 13.96 -13.91 -23.02
N GLN A 381 14.27 -12.79 -23.67
CA GLN A 381 13.65 -12.42 -24.94
C GLN A 381 14.27 -13.24 -26.07
N VAL A 382 13.42 -13.98 -26.81
CA VAL A 382 13.86 -14.86 -27.91
C VAL A 382 14.65 -14.11 -28.98
N GLY A 383 14.37 -12.83 -29.24
CA GLY A 383 15.15 -12.02 -30.17
C GLY A 383 16.62 -11.89 -29.77
N LEU A 384 16.90 -11.67 -28.48
CA LEU A 384 18.27 -11.57 -27.97
C LEU A 384 18.96 -12.94 -27.95
N MET A 385 18.21 -14.00 -27.64
CA MET A 385 18.71 -15.37 -27.71
C MET A 385 19.09 -15.75 -29.14
N LYS A 386 18.27 -15.39 -30.13
CA LYS A 386 18.56 -15.61 -31.56
C LYS A 386 19.89 -15.00 -31.95
N ASN A 387 20.09 -13.70 -31.67
CA ASN A 387 21.33 -13.00 -32.02
C ASN A 387 22.55 -13.68 -31.38
N SER A 388 22.44 -14.01 -30.08
CA SER A 388 23.53 -14.66 -29.34
C SER A 388 23.82 -16.07 -29.86
N PHE A 389 22.79 -16.83 -30.22
CA PHE A 389 22.93 -18.17 -30.80
C PHE A 389 23.62 -18.14 -32.16
N TYR A 390 23.20 -17.25 -33.06
CA TYR A 390 23.80 -17.15 -34.39
C TYR A 390 25.25 -16.67 -34.34
N TYR A 391 25.57 -15.75 -33.43
CA TYR A 391 26.96 -15.38 -33.18
C TYR A 391 27.79 -16.57 -32.70
N PHE A 392 27.29 -17.35 -31.73
CA PHE A 392 27.97 -18.54 -31.22
C PHE A 392 28.22 -19.59 -32.32
N LYS A 393 27.18 -19.89 -33.09
CA LYS A 393 27.22 -20.94 -34.11
C LYS A 393 28.01 -20.53 -35.36
N SER A 394 27.87 -19.28 -35.80
CA SER A 394 28.37 -18.85 -37.13
C SER A 394 29.68 -18.08 -37.04
N GLU A 395 29.84 -17.20 -36.06
CA GLU A 395 31.04 -16.36 -35.94
C GLU A 395 32.09 -16.98 -35.02
N ILE A 396 31.68 -17.51 -33.87
CA ILE A 396 32.59 -18.21 -32.95
C ILE A 396 32.90 -19.63 -33.45
N GLY A 397 31.92 -20.32 -34.05
CA GLY A 397 32.10 -21.66 -34.62
C GLY A 397 32.33 -22.76 -33.58
N ARG A 398 31.93 -22.55 -32.32
CA ARG A 398 32.13 -23.53 -31.23
C ARG A 398 31.06 -24.62 -31.23
N PRO A 399 31.37 -25.82 -30.70
CA PRO A 399 30.43 -26.95 -30.68
C PRO A 399 29.21 -26.64 -29.80
N MET A 400 28.03 -27.12 -30.21
CA MET A 400 26.77 -26.92 -29.45
C MET A 400 26.82 -27.51 -28.04
N LYS A 401 27.66 -28.54 -27.82
CA LYS A 401 27.86 -29.14 -26.49
C LYS A 401 28.31 -28.11 -25.45
N GLU A 402 29.21 -27.18 -25.82
CA GLU A 402 29.65 -26.11 -24.91
C GLU A 402 28.51 -25.17 -24.52
N LEU A 403 27.59 -24.89 -25.45
CA LEU A 403 26.42 -24.05 -25.18
C LEU A 403 25.42 -24.73 -24.25
N ILE A 404 25.25 -26.05 -24.35
CA ILE A 404 24.41 -26.85 -23.45
C ILE A 404 25.05 -26.95 -22.06
N GLU A 405 26.37 -27.11 -22.01
CA GLU A 405 27.12 -27.14 -20.75
C GLU A 405 27.14 -25.78 -20.05
N PHE A 406 27.02 -24.66 -20.78
CA PHE A 406 27.03 -23.31 -20.24
C PHE A 406 25.84 -22.44 -20.73
N PRO A 407 24.60 -22.73 -20.28
CA PRO A 407 23.40 -21.99 -20.69
C PRO A 407 23.42 -20.52 -20.27
N GLU A 408 24.22 -20.16 -19.26
CA GLU A 408 24.44 -18.79 -18.81
C GLU A 408 24.95 -17.88 -19.92
N TYR A 409 25.54 -18.44 -20.99
CA TYR A 409 25.90 -17.72 -22.22
C TYR A 409 24.78 -16.78 -22.69
N PHE A 410 23.53 -17.26 -22.71
CA PHE A 410 22.37 -16.47 -23.17
C PHE A 410 22.01 -15.30 -22.24
N THR A 411 22.47 -15.32 -20.99
CA THR A 411 22.19 -14.26 -20.01
C THR A 411 23.16 -13.09 -20.11
N TYR A 412 24.28 -13.26 -20.82
CA TYR A 412 25.25 -12.18 -21.03
C TYR A 412 24.90 -11.34 -22.26
N SER A 413 25.15 -10.04 -22.18
CA SER A 413 24.96 -9.13 -23.31
C SER A 413 25.93 -9.46 -24.45
N LEU A 414 25.37 -9.71 -25.63
CA LEU A 414 26.15 -10.02 -26.83
C LEU A 414 27.12 -8.89 -27.20
N GLU A 415 26.61 -7.67 -27.35
CA GLU A 415 27.38 -6.52 -27.82
C GLU A 415 28.36 -5.99 -26.78
N SER A 416 27.96 -5.91 -25.50
CA SER A 416 28.80 -5.28 -24.48
C SER A 416 29.75 -6.25 -23.77
N ARG A 417 29.48 -7.56 -23.78
CA ARG A 417 30.24 -8.54 -23.00
C ARG A 417 30.82 -9.67 -23.83
N ILE A 418 30.04 -10.31 -24.68
CA ILE A 418 30.48 -11.53 -25.41
C ILE A 418 31.44 -11.15 -26.54
N LYS A 419 31.00 -10.33 -27.50
CA LYS A 419 31.79 -9.90 -28.67
C LYS A 419 33.14 -9.28 -28.29
N PRO A 420 33.22 -8.28 -27.38
CA PRO A 420 34.49 -7.64 -27.06
C PRO A 420 35.49 -8.59 -26.39
N ARG A 421 35.00 -9.52 -25.55
CA ARG A 421 35.88 -10.51 -24.90
C ARG A 421 36.39 -11.54 -25.89
N TYR A 422 35.54 -11.99 -26.81
CA TYR A 422 35.96 -12.93 -27.85
C TYR A 422 36.99 -12.32 -28.79
N GLN A 423 36.76 -11.09 -29.28
CA GLN A 423 37.74 -10.35 -30.10
C GLN A 423 39.08 -10.17 -29.38
N ARG A 424 39.05 -9.87 -28.08
CA ARG A 424 40.28 -9.76 -27.28
C ARG A 424 41.02 -11.09 -27.15
N LEU A 425 40.32 -12.21 -26.98
CA LEU A 425 40.93 -13.54 -26.95
C LEU A 425 41.53 -13.91 -28.31
N GLN A 426 40.81 -13.65 -29.40
CA GLN A 426 41.32 -13.83 -30.76
C GLN A 426 42.59 -13.01 -31.01
N SER A 427 42.63 -11.74 -30.59
CA SER A 427 43.83 -10.88 -30.75
C SER A 427 45.06 -11.41 -30.01
N LYS A 428 44.86 -12.29 -29.03
CA LYS A 428 45.92 -12.98 -28.27
C LYS A 428 46.22 -14.39 -28.76
N GLY A 429 45.61 -14.82 -29.88
CA GLY A 429 45.76 -16.17 -30.42
C GLY A 429 45.10 -17.27 -29.58
N ILE A 430 44.25 -16.90 -28.61
CA ILE A 430 43.54 -17.86 -27.76
C ILE A 430 42.23 -18.20 -28.49
N ARG A 431 42.10 -19.46 -28.90
CA ARG A 431 40.89 -19.97 -29.56
C ARG A 431 39.76 -20.22 -28.58
#